data_AF-A0A7Y4VPS3-F1
#
_entry.id   AF-A0A7Y4VPS3-F1
#
_cell.length_a   1.000
_cell.length_b   1.000
_cell.length_c   1.000
_cell.angle_alpha   90.00
_cell.angle_beta   90.00
_cell.angle_gamma   90.00
#
_symmetry.space_group_name_H-M   'P 1'
#
loop_
_entity.id
_entity.type
_entity.pdbx_description
1 polymer ?
#
loop_
_entity_poly.entity_id
_entity_poly.type
_entity_poly.pdbx_seq_one_letter_code
_entity_poly.pdbx_strand_id
1 'polypeptide(L)'
;MKTVERDPKQFFERPEAVALVVDPAAVFGLLNRSLRLPGDQVALIRGELGDRRVCLPGGTVSADDVSGLLLVRIKPVDVRLDEVTVSSADHFPCEASVGFRVVPVGETGELSSFEQRIMGRQTGVDVAGVSERFEDAVRAGLAAAAEGRGVEALIEPRRRDEVIADVAGPLRAAAFAAGVRIEGSIEVRIDSPLYRQSVRARAESKRLRDEFVTRERLAEARESAQRRRAEHLTGLLDRLRNETERSPGLELSELLRSFADTDRAELYGAVLGTCHGRSQTKWVVVGSGDEILHFDPRSMGEAAKRRTIGAGIGPIRSVQSQVDAAGFRRLFVGAATGVHELGSEGDGDVRTYRAAVCGSVRGGFNAVALVGDVILATHSELGLMRWRRDSDARGAETRPEEARGVATVRGVQVRHGDVFYAVDEEVRRIRADDLEGESTRYTGSGAPITSFTAVEDGVYAGNANGEVLHWPVGTPDRPSLIVQSCRRAIESIVFQEFPGLRRLLYTDASAGVSAKVLDDRLTCRYEAGGQTVLRVEVAYDLIAGTTEMRDRLICWLPGEPGKPHSVAAVGRVTHHSIQDVCLIPGV
;
A
#
# COMPACT_ATOMS: atom_id res chain seq x y z
N MET A 1 -9.58 46.05 -42.64
CA MET A 1 -10.94 45.60 -43.02
C MET A 1 -10.95 45.33 -44.52
N LYS A 2 -11.27 44.11 -44.95
CA LYS A 2 -11.50 43.83 -46.37
C LYS A 2 -12.79 44.55 -46.77
N THR A 3 -12.71 45.43 -47.77
CA THR A 3 -13.89 46.07 -48.34
C THR A 3 -14.81 44.96 -48.86
N VAL A 4 -15.97 44.77 -48.24
CA VAL A 4 -16.97 43.81 -48.74
C VAL A 4 -17.31 44.21 -50.16
N GLU A 5 -17.07 43.29 -51.09
CA GLU A 5 -17.27 43.52 -52.51
C GLU A 5 -18.76 43.79 -52.77
N ARG A 6 -19.04 44.82 -53.58
CA ARG A 6 -20.36 45.48 -53.70
C ARG A 6 -21.39 44.67 -54.50
N ASP A 7 -21.16 43.38 -54.72
CA ASP A 7 -22.04 42.57 -55.56
C ASP A 7 -23.28 42.13 -54.76
N PRO A 8 -24.49 42.57 -55.17
CA PRO A 8 -25.74 42.16 -54.52
C PRO A 8 -25.91 40.64 -54.49
N LYS A 9 -25.36 39.91 -55.49
CA LYS A 9 -25.43 38.45 -55.53
C LYS A 9 -24.72 37.81 -54.34
N GLN A 10 -23.53 38.31 -53.99
CA GLN A 10 -22.78 37.81 -52.84
C GLN A 10 -23.53 38.04 -51.51
N PHE A 11 -24.30 39.13 -51.39
CA PHE A 11 -25.12 39.36 -50.19
C PHE A 11 -26.20 38.28 -49.99
N PHE A 12 -26.83 37.81 -51.08
CA PHE A 12 -27.80 36.73 -51.01
C PHE A 12 -27.14 35.38 -50.67
N GLU A 13 -25.93 35.15 -51.15
CA GLU A 13 -25.18 33.89 -50.96
C GLU A 13 -24.50 33.79 -49.59
N ARG A 14 -24.15 34.92 -48.96
CA ARG A 14 -23.41 34.96 -47.69
C ARG A 14 -24.36 35.08 -46.49
N PRO A 15 -24.56 34.00 -45.71
CA PRO A 15 -25.47 34.03 -44.56
C PRO A 15 -25.01 34.96 -43.43
N GLU A 16 -23.72 35.28 -43.36
CA GLU A 16 -23.13 36.20 -42.38
C GLU A 16 -23.34 37.68 -42.72
N ALA A 17 -23.76 38.00 -43.94
CA ALA A 17 -24.07 39.36 -44.34
C ALA A 17 -25.45 39.76 -43.78
N VAL A 18 -25.48 40.85 -43.01
CA VAL A 18 -26.67 41.34 -42.32
C VAL A 18 -27.35 42.45 -43.12
N ALA A 19 -26.58 43.38 -43.68
CA ALA A 19 -27.11 44.40 -44.57
C ALA A 19 -26.11 44.86 -45.64
N LEU A 20 -26.64 45.37 -46.76
CA LEU A 20 -25.89 45.91 -47.88
C LEU A 20 -26.62 47.12 -48.47
N VAL A 21 -25.91 48.24 -48.56
CA VAL A 21 -26.30 49.41 -49.38
C VAL A 21 -25.87 49.13 -50.80
N VAL A 22 -26.84 49.14 -51.70
CA VAL A 22 -26.68 48.79 -53.10
C VAL A 22 -26.97 50.00 -53.97
N ASP A 23 -26.12 50.22 -54.96
CA ASP A 23 -26.38 51.16 -56.05
C ASP A 23 -27.53 50.60 -56.91
N PRO A 24 -28.66 51.32 -57.09
CA PRO A 24 -29.77 50.86 -57.92
C PRO A 24 -29.33 50.41 -59.32
N ALA A 25 -28.31 51.06 -59.91
CA ALA A 25 -27.80 50.70 -61.23
C ALA A 25 -27.12 49.31 -61.29
N ALA A 26 -26.68 48.78 -60.14
CA ALA A 26 -26.10 47.44 -60.05
C ALA A 26 -27.17 46.34 -59.98
N VAL A 27 -28.42 46.67 -59.65
CA VAL A 27 -29.54 45.73 -59.50
C VAL A 27 -30.50 45.83 -60.69
N PHE A 28 -30.81 47.07 -61.09
CA PHE A 28 -31.78 47.37 -62.12
C PHE A 28 -31.07 47.68 -63.43
N GLY A 29 -31.20 46.77 -64.39
CA GLY A 29 -30.65 46.92 -65.74
C GLY A 29 -31.75 46.92 -66.80
N LEU A 30 -31.37 47.02 -68.08
CA LEU A 30 -32.31 47.00 -69.21
C LEU A 30 -33.25 45.77 -69.20
N LEU A 31 -32.75 44.63 -68.72
CA LEU A 31 -33.48 43.35 -68.71
C LEU A 31 -34.21 43.07 -67.37
N ASN A 32 -33.79 43.68 -66.26
CA ASN A 32 -34.35 43.44 -64.94
C ASN A 32 -34.83 44.77 -64.34
N ARG A 33 -36.12 45.07 -64.49
CA ARG A 33 -36.77 46.27 -63.92
C ARG A 33 -37.39 46.06 -62.54
N SER A 34 -37.26 44.86 -61.99
CA SER A 34 -37.77 44.55 -60.67
C SER A 34 -36.86 43.57 -59.93
N LEU A 35 -36.80 43.71 -58.60
CA LEU A 35 -36.09 42.83 -57.70
C LEU A 35 -37.10 42.20 -56.73
N ARG A 36 -37.24 40.88 -56.78
CA ARG A 36 -38.03 40.14 -55.81
C ARG A 36 -37.18 39.80 -54.60
N LEU A 37 -37.61 40.22 -53.40
CA LEU A 37 -36.90 39.97 -52.16
C LEU A 37 -37.13 38.53 -51.68
N PRO A 38 -36.12 37.86 -51.10
CA PRO A 38 -36.31 36.64 -50.33
C PRO A 38 -37.25 36.81 -49.14
N GLY A 39 -37.75 35.70 -48.61
CA GLY A 39 -38.69 35.69 -47.48
C GLY A 39 -38.10 36.12 -46.13
N ASP A 40 -36.78 36.26 -46.03
CA ASP A 40 -36.04 36.66 -44.84
C ASP A 40 -35.36 38.04 -44.98
N GLN A 41 -35.76 38.84 -45.97
CA GLN A 41 -35.13 40.12 -46.28
C GLN A 41 -36.14 41.24 -46.45
N VAL A 42 -35.74 42.44 -46.07
CA VAL A 42 -36.48 43.68 -46.33
C VAL A 42 -35.59 44.64 -47.10
N ALA A 43 -36.20 45.55 -47.84
CA ALA A 43 -35.49 46.63 -48.48
C ALA A 43 -36.01 47.98 -48.02
N LEU A 44 -35.11 48.86 -47.59
CA LEU A 44 -35.39 50.29 -47.44
C LEU A 44 -35.05 50.97 -48.77
N ILE A 45 -36.09 51.47 -49.44
CA ILE A 45 -36.00 52.14 -50.72
C ILE A 45 -35.99 53.65 -50.47
N ARG A 46 -35.05 54.35 -51.10
CA ARG A 46 -35.00 55.81 -51.16
C ARG A 46 -35.50 56.26 -52.51
N GLY A 47 -36.49 57.14 -52.53
CA GLY A 47 -36.97 57.78 -53.75
C GLY A 47 -36.08 58.94 -54.18
N GLU A 48 -36.24 59.38 -55.42
CA GLU A 48 -35.53 60.57 -55.93
C GLU A 48 -35.98 61.86 -55.21
N LEU A 49 -37.22 61.89 -54.74
CA LEU A 49 -37.79 62.99 -53.95
C LEU A 49 -37.39 62.93 -52.46
N GLY A 50 -36.54 61.98 -52.08
CA GLY A 50 -36.05 61.80 -50.71
C GLY A 50 -37.02 61.07 -49.77
N ASP A 51 -38.17 60.61 -50.27
CA ASP A 51 -39.07 59.74 -49.52
C ASP A 51 -38.43 58.37 -49.27
N ARG A 52 -38.84 57.72 -48.16
CA ARG A 52 -38.36 56.40 -47.78
C ARG A 52 -39.53 55.46 -47.62
N ARG A 53 -39.45 54.30 -48.28
CA ARG A 53 -40.48 53.25 -48.19
C ARG A 53 -39.82 51.89 -47.96
N VAL A 54 -40.51 51.00 -47.26
CA VAL A 54 -40.03 49.64 -47.00
C VAL A 54 -40.75 48.65 -47.90
N CYS A 55 -39.98 47.78 -48.55
CA CYS A 55 -40.48 46.59 -49.20
C CYS A 55 -40.36 45.41 -48.23
N LEU A 56 -41.50 44.82 -47.88
CA LEU A 56 -41.61 43.69 -46.97
C LEU A 56 -41.05 42.39 -47.60
N PRO A 57 -40.76 41.36 -46.80
CA PRO A 57 -40.20 40.10 -47.30
C PRO A 57 -41.10 39.42 -48.32
N GLY A 58 -40.48 38.85 -49.36
CA GLY A 58 -41.20 38.30 -50.52
C GLY A 58 -41.77 39.35 -51.48
N GLY A 59 -41.71 40.64 -51.11
CA GLY A 59 -42.16 41.77 -51.93
C GLY A 59 -41.29 42.00 -53.16
N THR A 60 -41.77 42.86 -54.05
CA THR A 60 -41.05 43.23 -55.28
C THR A 60 -40.75 44.73 -55.26
N VAL A 61 -39.48 45.08 -55.43
CA VAL A 61 -39.01 46.45 -55.61
C VAL A 61 -39.03 46.78 -57.10
N SER A 62 -39.80 47.78 -57.52
CA SER A 62 -39.74 48.32 -58.89
C SER A 62 -38.52 49.23 -59.04
N ALA A 63 -37.94 49.29 -60.24
CA ALA A 63 -36.89 50.25 -60.59
C ALA A 63 -37.39 51.71 -60.61
N ASP A 64 -38.71 51.92 -60.69
CA ASP A 64 -39.30 53.25 -60.77
C ASP A 64 -39.12 54.01 -59.43
N ASP A 65 -38.54 55.21 -59.52
CA ASP A 65 -38.25 56.12 -58.41
C ASP A 65 -37.35 55.51 -57.32
N VAL A 66 -36.23 54.88 -57.69
CA VAL A 66 -35.24 54.33 -56.74
C VAL A 66 -33.89 55.04 -56.88
N SER A 67 -33.58 55.92 -55.94
CA SER A 67 -32.29 56.63 -55.83
C SER A 67 -31.27 55.89 -54.94
N GLY A 68 -31.73 54.95 -54.11
CA GLY A 68 -30.87 54.14 -53.26
C GLY A 68 -31.60 52.96 -52.65
N LEU A 69 -30.87 51.88 -52.39
CA LEU A 69 -31.43 50.64 -51.88
C LEU A 69 -30.58 50.12 -50.72
N LEU A 70 -31.18 49.88 -49.56
CA LEU A 70 -30.58 49.15 -48.45
C LEU A 70 -31.29 47.81 -48.29
N LEU A 71 -30.58 46.72 -48.53
CA LEU A 71 -31.04 45.36 -48.29
C LEU A 71 -30.65 44.95 -46.87
N VAL A 72 -31.60 44.43 -46.10
CA VAL A 72 -31.38 43.98 -44.72
C VAL A 72 -31.99 42.60 -44.52
N ARG A 73 -31.22 41.68 -43.92
CA ARG A 73 -31.72 40.38 -43.51
C ARG A 73 -32.42 40.51 -42.16
N ILE A 74 -33.68 40.10 -42.08
CA ILE A 74 -34.50 40.16 -40.85
C ILE A 74 -34.53 38.82 -40.09
N LYS A 75 -33.64 37.90 -40.47
CA LYS A 75 -33.39 36.67 -39.71
C LYS A 75 -32.58 37.00 -38.44
N PRO A 76 -32.81 36.31 -37.32
CA PRO A 76 -32.00 36.50 -36.11
C PRO A 76 -30.52 36.22 -36.39
N VAL A 77 -29.68 37.13 -35.90
CA VAL A 77 -28.23 37.08 -35.99
C VAL A 77 -27.65 36.83 -34.61
N ASP A 78 -26.88 35.76 -34.45
CA ASP A 78 -26.15 35.45 -33.22
C ASP A 78 -24.94 36.40 -33.09
N VAL A 79 -24.98 37.27 -32.10
CA VAL A 79 -23.89 38.17 -31.74
C VAL A 79 -23.18 37.63 -30.51
N ARG A 80 -21.86 37.54 -30.60
CA ARG A 80 -21.01 37.04 -29.52
C ARG A 80 -19.82 37.97 -29.34
N LEU A 81 -19.62 38.40 -28.10
CA LEU A 81 -18.43 39.12 -27.66
C LEU A 81 -17.71 38.26 -26.64
N ASP A 82 -16.52 37.80 -26.99
CA ASP A 82 -15.64 37.03 -26.12
C ASP A 82 -14.50 37.93 -25.59
N GLU A 83 -13.85 37.49 -24.52
CA GLU A 83 -12.65 38.14 -23.95
C GLU A 83 -12.86 39.59 -23.51
N VAL A 84 -14.10 39.97 -23.17
CA VAL A 84 -14.37 41.29 -22.60
C VAL A 84 -13.82 41.31 -21.17
N THR A 85 -12.75 42.09 -20.97
CA THR A 85 -12.10 42.20 -19.67
C THR A 85 -12.89 43.13 -18.77
N VAL A 86 -13.22 42.67 -17.56
CA VAL A 86 -13.83 43.47 -16.50
C VAL A 86 -13.09 43.23 -15.19
N SER A 87 -12.95 44.26 -14.35
CA SER A 87 -12.37 44.11 -13.00
C SER A 87 -13.50 43.95 -11.99
N SER A 88 -13.42 42.94 -11.13
CA SER A 88 -14.30 42.82 -9.96
C SER A 88 -14.00 43.92 -8.92
N ALA A 89 -14.90 44.07 -7.94
CA ALA A 89 -14.73 45.03 -6.84
C ALA A 89 -13.52 44.71 -5.93
N ASP A 90 -13.12 43.44 -5.84
CA ASP A 90 -11.90 42.98 -5.15
C ASP A 90 -10.68 42.91 -6.08
N HIS A 91 -10.74 43.63 -7.21
CA HIS A 91 -9.64 43.85 -8.15
C HIS A 91 -9.10 42.60 -8.86
N PHE A 92 -9.89 41.52 -8.95
CA PHE A 92 -9.54 40.39 -9.82
C PHE A 92 -9.95 40.70 -11.26
N PRO A 93 -9.04 40.51 -12.23
CA PRO A 93 -9.42 40.56 -13.63
C PRO A 93 -10.31 39.36 -13.95
N CYS A 94 -11.38 39.63 -14.67
CA CYS A 94 -12.36 38.67 -15.14
C CYS A 94 -12.47 38.76 -16.65
N GLU A 95 -12.54 37.60 -17.30
CA GLU A 95 -12.82 37.44 -18.71
C GLU A 95 -14.30 37.11 -18.86
N ALA A 96 -15.03 37.92 -19.61
CA ALA A 96 -16.44 37.73 -19.87
C ALA A 96 -16.73 37.39 -21.34
N SER A 97 -17.65 36.46 -21.54
CA SER A 97 -18.28 36.18 -22.82
C SER A 97 -19.77 36.52 -22.74
N VAL A 98 -20.27 37.32 -23.68
CA VAL A 98 -21.68 37.71 -23.79
C VAL A 98 -22.23 37.30 -25.16
N GLY A 99 -23.28 36.49 -25.16
CA GLY A 99 -23.98 36.03 -26.36
C GLY A 99 -25.44 36.45 -26.36
N PHE A 100 -25.94 36.92 -27.49
CA PHE A 100 -27.34 37.33 -27.67
C PHE A 100 -27.72 37.31 -29.15
N ARG A 101 -29.02 37.29 -29.45
CA ARG A 101 -29.50 37.39 -30.83
C ARG A 101 -30.13 38.73 -31.10
N VAL A 102 -29.81 39.32 -32.24
CA VAL A 102 -30.44 40.57 -32.71
C VAL A 102 -31.21 40.34 -34.00
N VAL A 103 -32.32 41.06 -34.15
CA VAL A 103 -33.17 41.04 -35.33
C VAL A 103 -33.41 42.48 -35.76
N PRO A 104 -33.00 42.90 -36.97
CA PRO A 104 -33.39 44.20 -37.52
C PRO A 104 -34.91 44.31 -37.64
N VAL A 105 -35.46 45.47 -37.25
CA VAL A 105 -36.91 45.69 -37.32
C VAL A 105 -37.27 46.26 -38.70
N GLY A 106 -38.17 45.58 -39.41
CA GLY A 106 -38.55 45.88 -40.80
C GLY A 106 -39.47 47.09 -40.99
N GLU A 107 -39.34 48.12 -40.15
CA GLU A 107 -40.13 49.36 -40.21
C GLU A 107 -39.27 50.51 -40.74
N THR A 108 -39.88 51.49 -41.44
CA THR A 108 -39.12 52.56 -42.13
C THR A 108 -38.22 53.36 -41.18
N GLY A 109 -38.72 53.69 -39.99
CA GLY A 109 -37.97 54.42 -38.97
C GLY A 109 -36.81 53.61 -38.41
N GLU A 110 -37.06 52.34 -38.08
CA GLU A 110 -36.06 51.46 -37.50
C GLU A 110 -34.95 51.08 -38.49
N LEU A 111 -35.29 50.82 -39.76
CA LEU A 111 -34.28 50.58 -40.80
C LEU A 111 -33.44 51.84 -41.06
N SER A 112 -34.01 53.03 -40.91
CA SER A 112 -33.25 54.29 -40.99
C SER A 112 -32.27 54.44 -39.81
N SER A 113 -32.70 54.08 -38.60
CA SER A 113 -31.84 54.03 -37.40
C SER A 113 -30.73 52.99 -37.54
N PHE A 114 -31.06 51.80 -38.05
CA PHE A 114 -30.11 50.72 -38.34
C PHE A 114 -29.03 51.18 -39.32
N GLU A 115 -29.46 51.81 -40.41
CA GLU A 115 -28.53 52.38 -41.38
C GLU A 115 -27.62 53.44 -40.75
N GLN A 116 -28.17 54.34 -39.94
CA GLN A 116 -27.38 55.41 -39.34
C GLN A 116 -26.40 54.91 -38.28
N ARG A 117 -26.82 53.97 -37.42
CA ARG A 117 -26.06 53.57 -36.23
C ARG A 117 -25.23 52.31 -36.41
N ILE A 118 -25.76 51.30 -37.11
CA ILE A 118 -25.04 50.04 -37.35
C ILE A 118 -24.13 50.18 -38.58
N MET A 119 -24.71 50.54 -39.72
CA MET A 119 -23.93 50.70 -40.97
C MET A 119 -23.03 51.94 -40.91
N GLY A 120 -23.54 53.08 -40.43
CA GLY A 120 -22.81 54.34 -40.40
C GLY A 120 -22.44 54.80 -41.82
N ARG A 121 -21.14 54.80 -42.14
CA ARG A 121 -20.63 55.13 -43.49
C ARG A 121 -20.28 53.90 -44.33
N GLN A 122 -20.45 52.71 -43.79
CA GLN A 122 -20.12 51.47 -44.49
C GLN A 122 -21.20 51.16 -45.52
N THR A 123 -20.80 50.50 -46.62
CA THR A 123 -21.74 50.03 -47.65
C THR A 123 -22.30 48.65 -47.35
N GLY A 124 -21.77 47.92 -46.36
CA GLY A 124 -22.31 46.65 -45.90
C GLY A 124 -21.85 46.34 -44.49
N VAL A 125 -22.62 45.51 -43.78
CA VAL A 125 -22.30 45.05 -42.43
C VAL A 125 -22.58 43.55 -42.31
N ASP A 126 -21.64 42.83 -41.73
CA ASP A 126 -21.76 41.40 -41.37
C ASP A 126 -21.95 41.25 -39.86
N VAL A 127 -22.06 40.01 -39.39
CA VAL A 127 -22.23 39.71 -37.95
C VAL A 127 -21.12 40.33 -37.09
N ALA A 128 -19.88 40.34 -37.56
CA ALA A 128 -18.75 40.90 -36.82
C ALA A 128 -18.89 42.43 -36.69
N GLY A 129 -19.28 43.11 -37.78
CA GLY A 129 -19.57 44.55 -37.75
C GLY A 129 -20.76 44.90 -36.85
N VAL A 130 -21.79 44.05 -36.79
CA VAL A 130 -22.88 44.21 -35.80
C VAL A 130 -22.35 44.04 -34.37
N SER A 131 -21.48 43.05 -34.13
CA SER A 131 -20.87 42.79 -32.81
C SER A 131 -20.07 44.00 -32.29
N GLU A 132 -19.23 44.59 -33.14
CA GLU A 132 -18.42 45.78 -32.83
C GLU A 132 -19.29 46.96 -32.36
N ARG A 133 -20.50 47.12 -32.93
CA ARG A 133 -21.43 48.20 -32.56
C ARG A 133 -22.07 48.03 -31.19
N PHE A 134 -22.11 46.80 -30.67
CA PHE A 134 -22.65 46.50 -29.35
C PHE A 134 -21.58 46.42 -28.25
N GLU A 135 -20.30 46.51 -28.60
CA GLU A 135 -19.19 46.34 -27.67
C GLU A 135 -19.25 47.30 -26.49
N ASP A 136 -19.48 48.60 -26.74
CA ASP A 136 -19.56 49.61 -25.68
C ASP A 136 -20.73 49.37 -24.71
N ALA A 137 -21.88 48.95 -25.24
CA ALA A 137 -23.06 48.64 -24.42
C ALA A 137 -22.84 47.40 -23.54
N VAL A 138 -22.18 46.37 -24.09
CA VAL A 138 -21.80 45.18 -23.33
C VAL A 138 -20.76 45.51 -22.27
N ARG A 139 -19.73 46.30 -22.60
CA ARG A 139 -18.72 46.77 -21.64
C ARG A 139 -19.36 47.58 -20.50
N ALA A 140 -20.27 48.49 -20.82
CA ALA A 140 -21.01 49.27 -19.82
C ALA A 140 -21.87 48.38 -18.90
N GLY A 141 -22.58 47.40 -19.47
CA GLY A 141 -23.38 46.44 -18.71
C GLY A 141 -22.55 45.53 -17.81
N LEU A 142 -21.41 45.04 -18.30
CA LEU A 142 -20.47 44.25 -17.49
C LEU A 142 -19.82 45.08 -16.38
N ALA A 143 -19.48 46.35 -16.65
CA ALA A 143 -18.96 47.26 -15.64
C ALA A 143 -19.99 47.52 -14.52
N ALA A 144 -21.25 47.77 -14.87
CA ALA A 144 -22.34 47.90 -13.90
C ALA A 144 -22.55 46.59 -13.11
N ALA A 145 -22.44 45.42 -13.77
CA ALA A 145 -22.51 44.14 -13.08
C ALA A 145 -21.33 43.93 -12.10
N ALA A 146 -20.13 44.41 -12.42
CA ALA A 146 -18.97 44.31 -11.56
C ALA A 146 -18.94 45.33 -10.42
N GLU A 147 -19.71 46.42 -10.54
CA GLU A 147 -19.77 47.48 -9.52
C GLU A 147 -20.28 46.92 -8.18
N GLY A 148 -19.43 47.01 -7.15
CA GLY A 148 -19.74 46.53 -5.80
C GLY A 148 -19.78 44.99 -5.62
N ARG A 149 -19.51 44.19 -6.66
CA ARG A 149 -19.46 42.71 -6.58
C ARG A 149 -18.02 42.19 -6.64
N GLY A 150 -17.63 41.39 -5.64
CA GLY A 150 -16.37 40.63 -5.69
C GLY A 150 -16.41 39.52 -6.74
N VAL A 151 -15.25 39.03 -7.17
CA VAL A 151 -15.14 38.04 -8.26
C VAL A 151 -15.91 36.75 -7.98
N GLU A 152 -15.97 36.31 -6.73
CA GLU A 152 -16.75 35.13 -6.33
C GLU A 152 -18.23 35.29 -6.68
N ALA A 153 -18.80 36.47 -6.41
CA ALA A 153 -20.19 36.76 -6.72
C ALA A 153 -20.45 36.87 -8.23
N LEU A 154 -19.44 37.28 -9.01
CA LEU A 154 -19.55 37.41 -10.48
C LEU A 154 -19.49 36.05 -11.20
N ILE A 155 -18.70 35.11 -10.68
CA ILE A 155 -18.56 33.76 -11.26
C ILE A 155 -19.57 32.76 -10.69
N GLU A 156 -20.26 33.10 -9.59
CA GLU A 156 -21.21 32.21 -8.92
C GLU A 156 -22.45 31.95 -9.80
N PRO A 157 -22.74 30.68 -10.17
CA PRO A 157 -23.87 30.37 -11.05
C PRO A 157 -25.23 30.83 -10.52
N ARG A 158 -25.38 30.94 -9.19
CA ARG A 158 -26.64 31.36 -8.53
C ARG A 158 -26.97 32.83 -8.72
N ARG A 159 -25.97 33.67 -9.00
CA ARG A 159 -26.13 35.11 -9.22
C ARG A 159 -26.12 35.50 -10.70
N ARG A 160 -26.09 34.50 -11.59
CA ARG A 160 -25.99 34.72 -13.04
C ARG A 160 -27.15 35.57 -13.58
N ASP A 161 -28.35 35.39 -13.04
CA ASP A 161 -29.53 36.14 -13.49
C ASP A 161 -29.44 37.64 -13.14
N GLU A 162 -28.82 37.99 -12.01
CA GLU A 162 -28.55 39.40 -11.65
C GLU A 162 -27.56 40.02 -12.64
N VAL A 163 -26.47 39.31 -12.94
CA VAL A 163 -25.47 39.75 -13.93
C VAL A 163 -26.10 39.91 -15.32
N ILE A 164 -26.97 38.97 -15.73
CA ILE A 164 -27.71 39.06 -16.99
C ILE A 164 -28.62 40.29 -16.99
N ALA A 165 -29.31 40.59 -15.89
CA ALA A 165 -30.18 41.76 -15.78
C ALA A 165 -29.41 43.08 -15.95
N ASP A 166 -28.24 43.19 -15.32
CA ASP A 166 -27.37 44.37 -15.40
C ASP A 166 -26.80 44.58 -16.81
N VAL A 167 -26.44 43.49 -17.51
CA VAL A 167 -26.01 43.55 -18.92
C VAL A 167 -27.17 43.85 -19.87
N ALA A 168 -28.37 43.32 -19.59
CA ALA A 168 -29.52 43.46 -20.46
C ALA A 168 -30.01 44.91 -20.60
N GLY A 169 -29.91 45.73 -19.55
CA GLY A 169 -30.39 47.12 -19.57
C GLY A 169 -29.71 47.98 -20.65
N PRO A 170 -28.39 48.20 -20.56
CA PRO A 170 -27.64 48.95 -21.57
C PRO A 170 -27.74 48.34 -22.96
N LEU A 171 -27.74 47.00 -23.05
CA LEU A 171 -27.81 46.30 -24.33
C LEU A 171 -29.15 46.51 -25.05
N ARG A 172 -30.28 46.42 -24.32
CA ARG A 172 -31.62 46.70 -24.87
C ARG A 172 -31.77 48.15 -25.29
N ALA A 173 -31.23 49.09 -24.51
CA ALA A 173 -31.24 50.51 -24.86
C ALA A 173 -30.44 50.77 -26.15
N ALA A 174 -29.26 50.16 -26.28
CA ALA A 174 -28.46 50.26 -27.51
C ALA A 174 -29.16 49.61 -28.71
N ALA A 175 -29.78 48.44 -28.52
CA ALA A 175 -30.48 47.71 -29.58
C ALA A 175 -31.66 48.52 -30.13
N PHE A 176 -32.52 49.00 -29.24
CA PHE A 176 -33.66 49.86 -29.59
C PHE A 176 -33.20 51.08 -30.39
N ALA A 177 -32.17 51.78 -29.90
CA ALA A 177 -31.71 52.99 -30.55
C ALA A 177 -31.05 52.72 -31.92
N ALA A 178 -30.56 51.50 -32.15
CA ALA A 178 -29.98 51.03 -33.40
C ALA A 178 -30.99 50.39 -34.37
N GLY A 179 -32.30 50.41 -34.06
CA GLY A 179 -33.33 49.82 -34.93
C GLY A 179 -33.31 48.30 -35.01
N VAL A 180 -32.82 47.64 -33.96
CA VAL A 180 -32.87 46.18 -33.81
C VAL A 180 -33.55 45.79 -32.50
N ARG A 181 -34.14 44.59 -32.46
CA ARG A 181 -34.64 43.98 -31.23
C ARG A 181 -33.76 42.81 -30.81
N ILE A 182 -33.60 42.60 -29.51
CA ILE A 182 -32.93 41.41 -28.97
C ILE A 182 -33.96 40.28 -28.86
N GLU A 183 -33.63 39.11 -29.38
CA GLU A 183 -34.53 37.96 -29.37
C GLU A 183 -33.99 36.78 -28.54
N GLY A 184 -34.75 36.35 -27.53
CA GLY A 184 -34.36 35.29 -26.60
C GLY A 184 -33.54 35.79 -25.41
N SER A 185 -32.87 34.86 -24.73
CA SER A 185 -32.06 35.13 -23.54
C SER A 185 -30.67 35.65 -23.89
N ILE A 186 -30.16 36.54 -23.05
CA ILE A 186 -28.76 36.97 -23.09
C ILE A 186 -27.96 35.96 -22.25
N GLU A 187 -26.91 35.41 -22.83
CA GLU A 187 -26.00 34.50 -22.15
C GLU A 187 -24.77 35.28 -21.69
N VAL A 188 -24.52 35.33 -20.38
CA VAL A 188 -23.29 35.90 -19.81
C VAL A 188 -22.50 34.79 -19.15
N ARG A 189 -21.20 34.71 -19.42
CA ARG A 189 -20.25 33.83 -18.74
C ARG A 189 -19.07 34.67 -18.28
N ILE A 190 -18.72 34.59 -17.00
CA ILE A 190 -17.58 35.28 -16.42
C ILE A 190 -16.63 34.23 -15.84
N ASP A 191 -15.34 34.37 -16.09
CA ASP A 191 -14.28 33.55 -15.51
C ASP A 191 -13.15 34.42 -14.96
N SER A 192 -12.44 33.95 -13.95
CA SER A 192 -11.22 34.57 -13.44
C SER A 192 -10.16 33.50 -13.12
N PRO A 193 -9.20 33.28 -14.03
CA PRO A 193 -8.11 32.32 -13.82
C PRO A 193 -7.30 32.61 -12.54
N LEU A 194 -7.04 33.90 -12.26
CA LEU A 194 -6.28 34.32 -11.08
C LEU A 194 -7.03 34.04 -9.78
N TYR A 195 -8.35 34.27 -9.72
CA TYR A 195 -9.13 33.92 -8.54
C TYR A 195 -9.09 32.41 -8.28
N ARG A 196 -9.28 31.57 -9.31
CA ARG A 196 -9.18 30.10 -9.18
C ARG A 196 -7.81 29.67 -8.68
N GLN A 197 -6.74 30.29 -9.17
CA GLN A 197 -5.38 30.04 -8.69
C GLN A 197 -5.24 30.41 -7.21
N SER A 198 -5.77 31.58 -6.81
CA SER A 198 -5.71 32.03 -5.41
C SER A 198 -6.48 31.10 -4.45
N VAL A 199 -7.65 30.61 -4.85
CA VAL A 199 -8.46 29.66 -4.07
C VAL A 199 -7.71 28.33 -3.90
N ARG A 200 -7.11 27.81 -4.98
CA ARG A 200 -6.27 26.59 -4.92
C ARG A 200 -5.09 26.75 -3.98
N ALA A 201 -4.34 27.85 -4.09
CA ALA A 201 -3.19 28.13 -3.24
C ALA A 201 -3.56 28.24 -1.76
N ARG A 202 -4.71 28.86 -1.44
CA ARG A 202 -5.24 28.94 -0.07
C ARG A 202 -5.66 27.56 0.47
N ALA A 203 -6.33 26.75 -0.36
CA ALA A 203 -6.75 25.40 0.04
C ALA A 203 -5.55 24.48 0.30
N GLU A 204 -4.52 24.53 -0.55
CA GLU A 204 -3.29 23.77 -0.39
C GLU A 204 -2.52 24.20 0.87
N SER A 205 -2.37 25.51 1.09
CA SER A 205 -1.73 26.05 2.29
C SER A 205 -2.45 25.62 3.56
N LYS A 206 -3.79 25.57 3.55
CA LYS A 206 -4.59 25.05 4.67
C LYS A 206 -4.30 23.56 4.90
N ARG A 207 -4.31 22.75 3.84
CA ARG A 207 -4.03 21.30 3.93
C ARG A 207 -2.66 21.02 4.54
N LEU A 208 -1.62 21.73 4.08
CA LEU A 208 -0.26 21.56 4.61
C LEU A 208 -0.15 21.95 6.09
N ARG A 209 -0.85 23.01 6.52
CA ARG A 209 -0.90 23.40 7.94
C ARG A 209 -1.62 22.35 8.79
N ASP A 210 -2.75 21.84 8.31
CA ASP A 210 -3.51 20.80 9.01
C ASP A 210 -2.68 19.52 9.15
N GLU A 211 -1.99 19.10 8.07
CA GLU A 211 -1.07 17.95 8.09
C GLU A 211 0.08 18.14 9.09
N PHE A 212 0.68 19.34 9.15
CA PHE A 212 1.75 19.65 10.09
C PHE A 212 1.28 19.56 11.55
N VAL A 213 0.14 20.19 11.87
CA VAL A 213 -0.45 20.16 13.22
C VAL A 213 -0.81 18.73 13.64
N THR A 214 -1.31 17.89 12.72
CA THR A 214 -1.58 16.48 13.03
C THR A 214 -0.30 15.70 13.31
N ARG A 215 0.78 15.91 12.55
CA ARG A 215 2.07 15.24 12.80
C ARG A 215 2.68 15.65 14.13
N GLU A 216 2.63 16.93 14.48
CA GLU A 216 3.12 17.44 15.76
C GLU A 216 2.39 16.82 16.94
N ARG A 217 1.05 16.80 16.92
CA ARG A 217 0.22 16.14 17.95
C ARG A 217 0.52 14.65 18.10
N LEU A 218 0.77 13.94 17.00
CA LEU A 218 1.14 12.52 17.05
C LEU A 218 2.53 12.31 17.65
N ALA A 219 3.48 13.20 17.36
CA ALA A 219 4.82 13.16 17.94
C ALA A 219 4.77 13.40 19.47
N GLU A 220 4.05 14.43 19.92
CA GLU A 220 3.85 14.74 21.33
C GLU A 220 3.15 13.60 22.08
N ALA A 221 2.08 13.04 21.50
CA ALA A 221 1.36 11.92 22.09
C ALA A 221 2.25 10.68 22.24
N ARG A 222 3.11 10.41 21.25
CA ARG A 222 4.07 9.31 21.30
C ARG A 222 5.13 9.53 22.37
N GLU A 223 5.70 10.72 22.46
CA GLU A 223 6.70 11.06 23.48
C GLU A 223 6.10 10.95 24.89
N SER A 224 4.91 11.51 25.10
CA SER A 224 4.19 11.42 26.38
C SER A 224 3.89 9.97 26.77
N ALA A 225 3.47 9.13 25.82
CA ALA A 225 3.23 7.71 26.04
C ALA A 225 4.52 6.95 26.38
N GLN A 226 5.64 7.24 25.69
CA GLN A 226 6.94 6.66 25.98
C GLN A 226 7.44 7.04 27.38
N ARG A 227 7.27 8.31 27.77
CA ARG A 227 7.66 8.81 29.10
C ARG A 227 6.86 8.13 30.21
N ARG A 228 5.52 8.09 30.10
CA ARG A 228 4.66 7.38 31.06
C ARG A 228 5.02 5.90 31.19
N ARG A 229 5.32 5.23 30.06
CA ARG A 229 5.74 3.83 30.08
C ARG A 229 7.10 3.66 30.78
N ALA A 230 8.06 4.54 30.54
CA ALA A 230 9.36 4.50 31.19
C ALA A 230 9.24 4.74 32.71
N GLU A 231 8.44 5.71 33.13
CA GLU A 231 8.15 5.99 34.54
C GLU A 231 7.48 4.79 35.22
N HIS A 232 6.46 4.19 34.57
CA HIS A 232 5.78 3.00 35.08
C HIS A 232 6.72 1.80 35.22
N LEU A 233 7.53 1.51 34.20
CA LEU A 233 8.54 0.44 34.24
C LEU A 233 9.59 0.68 35.32
N THR A 234 10.02 1.93 35.51
CA THR A 234 10.95 2.29 36.59
C THR A 234 10.32 1.97 37.96
N GLY A 235 9.07 2.38 38.18
CA GLY A 235 8.34 2.05 39.41
C GLY A 235 8.11 0.56 39.62
N LEU A 236 7.93 -0.21 38.54
CA LEU A 236 7.86 -1.67 38.59
C LEU A 236 9.19 -2.32 38.99
N LEU A 237 10.30 -1.86 38.41
CA LEU A 237 11.64 -2.36 38.73
C LEU A 237 12.05 -2.01 40.17
N ASP A 238 11.72 -0.82 40.65
CA ASP A 238 11.96 -0.43 42.05
C ASP A 238 11.16 -1.32 43.02
N ARG A 239 9.90 -1.61 42.70
CA ARG A 239 9.08 -2.59 43.47
C ARG A 239 9.72 -3.97 43.46
N LEU A 240 10.17 -4.46 42.29
CA LEU A 240 10.82 -5.76 42.17
C LEU A 240 12.11 -5.82 42.99
N ARG A 241 12.92 -4.75 42.98
CA ARG A 241 14.14 -4.65 43.79
C ARG A 241 13.84 -4.70 45.28
N ASN A 242 12.85 -3.92 45.74
CA ASN A 242 12.43 -3.92 47.14
C ASN A 242 11.92 -5.29 47.61
N GLU A 243 11.18 -6.02 46.76
CA GLU A 243 10.73 -7.38 47.08
C GLU A 243 11.89 -8.39 47.10
N THR A 244 12.87 -8.22 46.21
CA THR A 244 14.11 -9.03 46.22
C THR A 244 14.90 -8.83 47.51
N GLU A 245 15.00 -7.59 47.99
CA GLU A 245 15.66 -7.25 49.26
C GLU A 245 14.93 -7.81 50.49
N ARG A 246 13.58 -7.84 50.44
CA ARG A 246 12.74 -8.38 51.53
C ARG A 246 12.73 -9.91 51.60
N SER A 247 12.89 -10.57 50.45
CA SER A 247 12.77 -12.02 50.32
C SER A 247 14.02 -12.62 49.67
N PRO A 248 15.19 -12.54 50.33
CA PRO A 248 16.42 -13.11 49.78
C PRO A 248 16.26 -14.63 49.64
N GLY A 249 16.38 -15.13 48.42
CA GLY A 249 16.30 -16.56 48.10
C GLY A 249 15.08 -16.98 47.28
N LEU A 250 14.13 -16.08 47.01
CA LEU A 250 13.09 -16.35 46.01
C LEU A 250 13.67 -16.23 44.60
N GLU A 251 13.24 -17.14 43.72
CA GLU A 251 13.59 -17.09 42.30
C GLU A 251 12.88 -15.91 41.61
N LEU A 252 13.46 -15.38 40.53
CA LEU A 252 12.89 -14.25 39.80
C LEU A 252 11.44 -14.51 39.36
N SER A 253 11.16 -15.73 38.87
CA SER A 253 9.81 -16.12 38.46
C SER A 253 8.80 -16.09 39.61
N GLU A 254 9.22 -16.39 40.85
CA GLU A 254 8.37 -16.35 42.04
C GLU A 254 8.09 -14.91 42.48
N LEU A 255 9.13 -14.05 42.45
CA LEU A 255 8.99 -12.62 42.69
C LEU A 255 8.03 -11.98 41.69
N LEU A 256 8.14 -12.31 40.40
CA LEU A 256 7.28 -11.76 39.36
C LEU A 256 5.82 -12.17 39.53
N ARG A 257 5.52 -13.37 40.05
CA ARG A 257 4.12 -13.81 40.34
C ARG A 257 3.41 -12.98 41.40
N SER A 258 4.13 -12.21 42.21
CA SER A 258 3.52 -11.27 43.17
C SER A 258 2.88 -10.04 42.49
N PHE A 259 3.20 -9.78 41.21
CA PHE A 259 2.66 -8.67 40.43
C PHE A 259 1.38 -9.06 39.69
N ALA A 260 0.50 -8.08 39.46
CA ALA A 260 -0.68 -8.22 38.62
C ALA A 260 -0.30 -8.64 37.19
N ASP A 261 -1.17 -9.38 36.50
CA ASP A 261 -0.87 -9.98 35.19
C ASP A 261 -0.35 -8.98 34.14
N THR A 262 -0.91 -7.76 34.09
CA THR A 262 -0.46 -6.69 33.18
C THR A 262 0.95 -6.23 33.49
N ASP A 263 1.21 -5.87 34.76
CA ASP A 263 2.53 -5.44 35.25
C ASP A 263 3.57 -6.54 35.08
N ARG A 264 3.17 -7.79 35.33
CA ARG A 264 4.01 -8.98 35.18
C ARG A 264 4.43 -9.22 33.73
N ALA A 265 3.50 -9.07 32.78
CA ALA A 265 3.82 -9.17 31.35
C ALA A 265 4.83 -8.10 30.91
N GLU A 266 4.67 -6.86 31.39
CA GLU A 266 5.61 -5.77 31.12
C GLU A 266 6.99 -6.02 31.73
N LEU A 267 7.05 -6.52 32.96
CA LEU A 267 8.30 -6.90 33.63
C LEU A 267 9.03 -8.02 32.88
N TYR A 268 8.33 -9.08 32.46
CA TYR A 268 8.95 -10.11 31.61
C TYR A 268 9.47 -9.50 30.30
N GLY A 269 8.70 -8.65 29.64
CA GLY A 269 9.14 -7.94 28.44
C GLY A 269 10.41 -7.11 28.67
N ALA A 270 10.50 -6.41 29.80
CA ALA A 270 11.67 -5.64 30.19
C ALA A 270 12.89 -6.52 30.50
N VAL A 271 12.72 -7.60 31.27
CA VAL A 271 13.80 -8.57 31.57
C VAL A 271 14.35 -9.21 30.30
N LEU A 272 13.46 -9.61 29.38
CA LEU A 272 13.88 -10.13 28.08
C LEU A 272 14.57 -9.06 27.24
N GLY A 273 14.11 -7.82 27.35
CA GLY A 273 14.72 -6.62 26.76
C GLY A 273 16.16 -6.36 27.23
N THR A 274 16.53 -6.71 28.46
CA THR A 274 17.90 -6.50 28.97
C THR A 274 18.87 -7.63 28.62
N CYS A 275 18.36 -8.79 28.17
CA CYS A 275 19.18 -9.96 27.87
C CYS A 275 19.97 -9.87 26.55
N HIS A 276 19.76 -8.83 25.73
CA HIS A 276 20.42 -8.61 24.43
C HIS A 276 21.96 -8.52 24.50
N GLY A 277 22.54 -8.31 25.69
CA GLY A 277 24.00 -8.19 25.86
C GLY A 277 24.77 -9.51 26.01
N ARG A 278 24.09 -10.65 26.21
CA ARG A 278 24.78 -11.91 26.59
C ARG A 278 25.35 -12.70 25.42
N SER A 279 24.65 -12.70 24.29
CA SER A 279 25.06 -13.43 23.09
C SER A 279 24.18 -12.94 21.95
N GLN A 280 24.68 -12.00 21.14
CA GLN A 280 23.93 -11.52 19.99
C GLN A 280 23.89 -12.57 18.90
N THR A 281 22.75 -12.79 18.27
CA THR A 281 22.65 -13.64 17.09
C THR A 281 23.47 -13.02 15.97
N LYS A 282 24.45 -13.76 15.44
CA LYS A 282 25.29 -13.33 14.33
C LYS A 282 24.64 -13.65 12.99
N TRP A 283 24.06 -14.83 12.86
CA TRP A 283 23.41 -15.28 11.62
C TRP A 283 22.08 -15.96 11.90
N VAL A 284 21.09 -15.64 11.07
CA VAL A 284 19.93 -16.51 10.84
C VAL A 284 20.23 -17.36 9.62
N VAL A 285 20.41 -18.67 9.83
CA VAL A 285 20.77 -19.61 8.77
C VAL A 285 19.53 -20.33 8.29
N VAL A 286 19.32 -20.36 6.97
CA VAL A 286 18.13 -20.92 6.33
C VAL A 286 18.54 -22.00 5.34
N GLY A 287 17.93 -23.17 5.41
CA GLY A 287 18.03 -24.21 4.39
C GLY A 287 16.88 -24.15 3.40
N SER A 288 17.18 -24.04 2.10
CA SER A 288 16.19 -23.98 1.02
C SER A 288 16.73 -24.66 -0.24
N GLY A 289 16.00 -25.64 -0.78
CA GLY A 289 16.51 -26.43 -1.91
C GLY A 289 17.78 -27.20 -1.53
N ASP A 290 18.87 -26.98 -2.26
CA ASP A 290 20.22 -27.48 -1.98
C ASP A 290 21.17 -26.39 -1.47
N GLU A 291 20.61 -25.28 -0.99
CA GLU A 291 21.34 -24.08 -0.59
C GLU A 291 21.14 -23.73 0.89
N ILE A 292 22.20 -23.15 1.46
CA ILE A 292 22.18 -22.48 2.75
C ILE A 292 22.33 -20.98 2.54
N LEU A 293 21.48 -20.20 3.20
CA LEU A 293 21.53 -18.74 3.22
C LEU A 293 21.81 -18.25 4.64
N HIS A 294 22.67 -17.24 4.77
CA HIS A 294 22.90 -16.55 6.03
C HIS A 294 22.34 -15.13 5.92
N PHE A 295 21.46 -14.79 6.86
CA PHE A 295 20.92 -13.44 6.99
C PHE A 295 21.50 -12.77 8.24
N ASP A 296 21.91 -11.51 8.09
CA ASP A 296 22.22 -10.66 9.25
C ASP A 296 20.88 -10.26 9.89
N PRO A 297 20.64 -10.55 11.19
CA PRO A 297 19.41 -10.16 11.88
C PRO A 297 19.07 -8.67 11.77
N ARG A 298 20.08 -7.81 11.59
CA ARG A 298 19.94 -6.36 11.45
C ARG A 298 19.56 -5.93 10.02
N SER A 299 19.75 -6.81 9.04
CA SER A 299 19.47 -6.55 7.62
C SER A 299 18.90 -7.80 6.93
N MET A 300 17.63 -8.10 7.22
CA MET A 300 16.93 -9.27 6.67
C MET A 300 16.43 -9.09 5.23
N GLY A 301 16.71 -7.96 4.57
CA GLY A 301 16.24 -7.69 3.22
C GLY A 301 16.83 -8.63 2.17
N GLU A 302 18.09 -9.04 2.35
CA GLU A 302 18.84 -9.90 1.44
C GLU A 302 19.75 -10.86 2.24
N ALA A 303 20.05 -12.02 1.65
CA ALA A 303 21.00 -12.96 2.26
C ALA A 303 22.42 -12.39 2.14
N ALA A 304 23.08 -12.21 3.28
CA ALA A 304 24.47 -11.75 3.34
C ALA A 304 25.44 -12.78 2.75
N LYS A 305 25.13 -14.08 2.91
CA LYS A 305 25.87 -15.18 2.28
C LYS A 305 24.90 -16.20 1.71
N ARG A 306 25.28 -16.81 0.58
CA ARG A 306 24.57 -17.91 -0.06
C ARG A 306 25.57 -18.96 -0.49
N ARG A 307 25.28 -20.24 -0.22
CA ARG A 307 26.13 -21.36 -0.58
C ARG A 307 25.31 -22.58 -0.96
N THR A 308 25.56 -23.11 -2.16
CA THR A 308 25.10 -24.44 -2.57
C THR A 308 25.98 -25.50 -1.92
N ILE A 309 25.38 -26.52 -1.31
CA ILE A 309 26.13 -27.56 -0.59
C ILE A 309 26.82 -28.52 -1.55
N GLY A 310 26.16 -28.86 -2.66
CA GLY A 310 26.72 -29.70 -3.72
C GLY A 310 25.66 -30.30 -4.63
N ALA A 311 26.04 -30.68 -5.84
CA ALA A 311 25.12 -31.35 -6.76
C ALA A 311 24.74 -32.75 -6.23
N GLY A 312 23.45 -33.08 -6.30
CA GLY A 312 22.97 -34.44 -6.00
C GLY A 312 22.79 -34.78 -4.52
N ILE A 313 22.87 -33.80 -3.62
CA ILE A 313 22.61 -34.04 -2.19
C ILE A 313 21.12 -34.31 -1.89
N GLY A 314 20.25 -33.89 -2.81
CA GLY A 314 18.80 -33.84 -2.64
C GLY A 314 18.35 -32.63 -1.81
N PRO A 315 17.04 -32.45 -1.60
CA PRO A 315 16.54 -31.31 -0.84
C PRO A 315 17.04 -31.37 0.61
N ILE A 316 17.49 -30.21 1.11
CA ILE A 316 17.79 -29.99 2.51
C ILE A 316 16.50 -30.19 3.32
N ARG A 317 16.60 -30.80 4.49
CA ARG A 317 15.48 -31.05 5.40
C ARG A 317 15.69 -30.47 6.79
N SER A 318 16.93 -30.40 7.24
CA SER A 318 17.29 -29.81 8.53
C SER A 318 18.58 -29.03 8.46
N VAL A 319 18.69 -28.00 9.31
CA VAL A 319 19.89 -27.19 9.50
C VAL A 319 20.07 -27.01 11.00
N GLN A 320 21.20 -27.44 11.54
CA GLN A 320 21.46 -27.45 12.99
C GLN A 320 22.87 -26.94 13.29
N SER A 321 23.02 -26.14 14.33
CA SER A 321 24.32 -25.67 14.81
C SER A 321 24.75 -26.46 16.04
N GLN A 322 25.91 -27.09 15.97
CA GLN A 322 26.47 -27.88 17.07
C GLN A 322 27.86 -27.34 17.44
N VAL A 323 28.26 -27.52 18.69
CA VAL A 323 29.61 -27.21 19.17
C VAL A 323 30.37 -28.52 19.29
N ASP A 324 31.52 -28.64 18.63
CA ASP A 324 32.35 -29.83 18.71
C ASP A 324 33.19 -29.90 19.99
N ALA A 325 33.88 -31.01 20.21
CA ALA A 325 34.71 -31.22 21.40
C ALA A 325 35.85 -30.19 21.55
N ALA A 326 36.25 -29.54 20.45
CA ALA A 326 37.25 -28.48 20.46
C ALA A 326 36.64 -27.09 20.69
N GLY A 327 35.32 -27.00 20.95
CA GLY A 327 34.61 -25.74 21.17
C GLY A 327 34.27 -24.99 19.89
N PHE A 328 34.55 -25.56 18.71
CA PHE A 328 34.23 -24.92 17.45
C PHE A 328 32.77 -25.19 17.08
N ARG A 329 32.07 -24.12 16.74
CA ARG A 329 30.72 -24.20 16.19
C ARG A 329 30.78 -24.69 14.75
N ARG A 330 29.99 -25.70 14.43
CA ARG A 330 29.82 -26.28 13.11
C ARG A 330 28.35 -26.23 12.70
N LEU A 331 28.12 -26.12 11.40
CA LEU A 331 26.79 -26.22 10.82
C LEU A 331 26.61 -27.61 10.22
N PHE A 332 25.55 -28.29 10.61
CA PHE A 332 25.15 -29.58 10.08
C PHE A 332 23.87 -29.45 9.26
N VAL A 333 23.89 -29.98 8.04
CA VAL A 333 22.79 -29.93 7.09
C VAL A 333 22.35 -31.36 6.79
N GLY A 334 21.14 -31.71 7.19
CA GLY A 334 20.52 -32.98 6.84
C GLY A 334 19.85 -32.89 5.46
N ALA A 335 20.27 -33.71 4.50
CA ALA A 335 19.72 -33.77 3.15
C ALA A 335 19.19 -35.18 2.82
N ALA A 336 18.81 -35.45 1.57
CA ALA A 336 18.29 -36.77 1.19
C ALA A 336 19.35 -37.88 1.22
N THR A 337 20.59 -37.54 0.89
CA THR A 337 21.67 -38.55 0.72
C THR A 337 22.54 -38.75 1.96
N GLY A 338 22.41 -37.89 2.96
CA GLY A 338 23.29 -37.89 4.12
C GLY A 338 23.25 -36.59 4.92
N VAL A 339 24.29 -36.43 5.73
CA VAL A 339 24.56 -35.23 6.53
C VAL A 339 25.77 -34.51 5.96
N HIS A 340 25.72 -33.18 5.91
CA HIS A 340 26.83 -32.34 5.45
C HIS A 340 27.28 -31.41 6.57
N GLU A 341 28.58 -31.29 6.77
CA GLU A 341 29.20 -30.43 7.77
C GLU A 341 29.92 -29.26 7.11
N LEU A 342 29.73 -28.07 7.67
CA LEU A 342 30.34 -26.82 7.23
C LEU A 342 30.89 -26.04 8.44
N GLY A 343 31.77 -25.06 8.17
CA GLY A 343 32.08 -24.02 9.15
C GLY A 343 30.81 -23.25 9.56
N SER A 344 30.81 -22.65 10.75
CA SER A 344 29.66 -21.89 11.28
C SER A 344 29.28 -20.69 10.41
N GLU A 345 30.20 -20.17 9.61
CA GLU A 345 29.93 -19.10 8.64
C GLU A 345 29.57 -19.62 7.24
N GLY A 346 29.40 -20.93 7.10
CA GLY A 346 29.23 -21.59 5.82
C GLY A 346 30.49 -21.52 4.95
N ASP A 347 31.67 -21.34 5.53
CA ASP A 347 32.98 -21.35 4.87
C ASP A 347 33.67 -22.74 4.98
N GLY A 348 34.84 -22.88 4.35
CA GLY A 348 35.62 -24.12 4.32
C GLY A 348 35.06 -25.21 3.42
N ASP A 349 35.70 -26.38 3.39
CA ASP A 349 35.24 -27.52 2.60
C ASP A 349 34.00 -28.18 3.22
N VAL A 350 33.06 -28.63 2.38
CA VAL A 350 31.88 -29.38 2.83
C VAL A 350 32.28 -30.83 3.06
N ARG A 351 32.26 -31.27 4.32
CA ARG A 351 32.46 -32.70 4.63
C ARG A 351 31.12 -33.43 4.52
N THR A 352 31.09 -34.56 3.82
CA THR A 352 29.86 -35.28 3.49
C THR A 352 29.84 -36.67 4.11
N TYR A 353 28.78 -36.96 4.87
CA TYR A 353 28.55 -38.22 5.57
C TYR A 353 27.37 -38.94 4.92
N ARG A 354 27.66 -39.87 4.00
CA ARG A 354 26.62 -40.57 3.22
C ARG A 354 25.96 -41.68 4.03
N ALA A 355 24.64 -41.84 3.89
CA ALA A 355 23.94 -42.99 4.44
C ALA A 355 24.38 -44.29 3.75
N ALA A 356 24.34 -45.45 4.44
CA ALA A 356 24.62 -46.75 3.82
C ALA A 356 23.65 -47.07 2.67
N VAL A 357 22.38 -46.70 2.85
CA VAL A 357 21.28 -46.92 1.92
C VAL A 357 20.99 -45.63 1.15
N CYS A 358 21.70 -45.40 0.03
CA CYS A 358 21.43 -44.27 -0.88
C CYS A 358 20.35 -44.58 -1.94
N GLY A 359 19.47 -45.57 -1.70
CA GLY A 359 18.31 -45.86 -2.56
C GLY A 359 17.26 -44.74 -2.49
N SER A 360 16.11 -44.92 -3.17
CA SER A 360 15.02 -43.95 -3.31
C SER A 360 14.25 -43.69 -2.00
N VAL A 361 14.94 -43.29 -0.94
CA VAL A 361 14.31 -42.83 0.31
C VAL A 361 13.58 -41.53 0.06
N ARG A 362 12.39 -41.36 0.66
CA ARG A 362 11.60 -40.14 0.47
C ARG A 362 11.96 -39.11 1.53
N GLY A 363 12.46 -37.96 1.07
CA GLY A 363 12.80 -36.83 1.93
C GLY A 363 14.27 -36.84 2.34
N GLY A 364 14.58 -36.16 3.44
CA GLY A 364 15.94 -36.06 3.97
C GLY A 364 15.98 -36.15 5.49
N PHE A 365 17.17 -36.05 6.06
CA PHE A 365 17.37 -36.17 7.50
C PHE A 365 16.66 -35.05 8.27
N ASN A 366 15.78 -35.45 9.20
CA ASN A 366 14.86 -34.60 9.95
C ASN A 366 15.55 -33.71 10.99
N ALA A 367 16.66 -34.17 11.57
CA ALA A 367 17.47 -33.45 12.53
C ALA A 367 18.86 -34.10 12.62
N VAL A 368 19.83 -33.34 13.13
CA VAL A 368 21.21 -33.79 13.33
C VAL A 368 21.73 -33.34 14.70
N ALA A 369 22.44 -34.22 15.40
CA ALA A 369 23.12 -33.93 16.66
C ALA A 369 24.55 -34.50 16.66
N LEU A 370 25.38 -33.98 17.56
CA LEU A 370 26.79 -34.37 17.70
C LEU A 370 27.06 -34.87 19.14
N VAL A 371 27.67 -36.05 19.26
CA VAL A 371 28.13 -36.65 20.53
C VAL A 371 29.62 -36.95 20.40
N GLY A 372 30.48 -36.08 20.94
CA GLY A 372 31.93 -36.20 20.71
C GLY A 372 32.22 -36.18 19.20
N ASP A 373 32.82 -37.25 18.67
CA ASP A 373 33.08 -37.43 17.24
C ASP A 373 32.02 -38.30 16.53
N VAL A 374 30.86 -38.51 17.14
CA VAL A 374 29.75 -39.27 16.56
C VAL A 374 28.66 -38.32 16.11
N ILE A 375 28.32 -38.37 14.82
CA ILE A 375 27.20 -37.65 14.24
C ILE A 375 25.98 -38.56 14.29
N LEU A 376 24.86 -38.05 14.79
CA LEU A 376 23.58 -38.73 14.85
C LEU A 376 22.55 -37.96 14.01
N ALA A 377 21.72 -38.65 13.25
CA ALA A 377 20.64 -38.01 12.52
C ALA A 377 19.40 -38.90 12.42
N THR A 378 18.21 -38.32 12.48
CA THR A 378 16.96 -39.07 12.31
C THR A 378 16.41 -38.95 10.90
N HIS A 379 15.83 -40.02 10.38
CA HIS A 379 15.15 -40.09 9.10
C HIS A 379 13.89 -40.94 9.25
N SER A 380 12.79 -40.51 8.64
CA SER A 380 11.48 -41.17 8.84
C SER A 380 11.48 -42.65 8.43
N GLU A 381 12.24 -43.01 7.39
CA GLU A 381 12.32 -44.39 6.87
C GLU A 381 13.54 -45.18 7.38
N LEU A 382 14.61 -44.51 7.81
CA LEU A 382 15.87 -45.17 8.19
C LEU A 382 16.09 -45.20 9.71
N GLY A 383 15.20 -44.58 10.49
CA GLY A 383 15.34 -44.47 11.93
C GLY A 383 16.44 -43.50 12.35
N LEU A 384 17.18 -43.88 13.39
CA LEU A 384 18.34 -43.13 13.89
C LEU A 384 19.61 -43.65 13.21
N MET A 385 20.31 -42.78 12.50
CA MET A 385 21.55 -43.11 11.80
C MET A 385 22.75 -42.52 12.55
N ARG A 386 23.90 -43.19 12.47
CA ARG A 386 25.17 -42.71 13.06
C ARG A 386 26.35 -42.76 12.10
N TRP A 387 27.27 -41.82 12.26
CA TRP A 387 28.56 -41.77 11.58
C TRP A 387 29.67 -41.43 12.59
N ARG A 388 30.89 -41.89 12.31
CA ARG A 388 32.08 -41.35 12.96
C ARG A 388 32.61 -40.20 12.12
N ARG A 389 32.81 -39.03 12.73
CA ARG A 389 33.25 -37.79 12.07
C ARG A 389 34.55 -38.03 11.31
N ASP A 390 35.52 -38.74 11.89
CA ASP A 390 36.83 -39.00 11.26
C ASP A 390 36.88 -40.18 10.31
N SER A 391 35.72 -40.76 9.98
CA SER A 391 35.63 -41.92 9.10
C SER A 391 34.91 -41.58 7.81
N ASP A 392 35.42 -42.10 6.69
CA ASP A 392 34.71 -42.10 5.40
C ASP A 392 33.69 -43.25 5.30
N ALA A 393 33.50 -44.00 6.39
CA ALA A 393 32.50 -45.06 6.45
C ALA A 393 31.09 -44.51 6.24
N ARG A 394 30.27 -45.30 5.53
CA ARG A 394 28.85 -44.99 5.39
C ARG A 394 28.14 -45.10 6.74
N GLY A 395 27.08 -44.32 6.89
CA GLY A 395 26.29 -44.28 8.11
C GLY A 395 25.63 -45.62 8.41
N ALA A 396 25.68 -46.03 9.67
CA ALA A 396 25.03 -47.24 10.16
C ALA A 396 23.72 -46.89 10.87
N GLU A 397 22.71 -47.74 10.72
CA GLU A 397 21.50 -47.67 11.54
C GLU A 397 21.86 -47.93 13.00
N THR A 398 21.38 -47.08 13.89
CA THR A 398 21.39 -47.28 15.34
C THR A 398 20.05 -47.89 15.67
N ARG A 399 20.07 -49.13 16.15
CA ARG A 399 18.88 -49.81 16.67
C ARG A 399 17.74 -49.94 15.64
N PRO A 400 18.00 -50.63 14.52
CA PRO A 400 17.04 -50.77 13.43
C PRO A 400 15.71 -51.40 13.87
N GLU A 401 15.71 -52.18 14.95
CA GLU A 401 14.51 -52.76 15.54
C GLU A 401 13.48 -51.72 15.99
N GLU A 402 13.92 -50.53 16.41
CA GLU A 402 13.03 -49.46 16.86
C GLU A 402 12.41 -48.66 15.70
N ALA A 403 12.99 -48.75 14.52
CA ALA A 403 12.48 -48.11 13.31
C ALA A 403 11.58 -49.03 12.47
N ARG A 404 11.48 -50.32 12.83
CA ARG A 404 10.65 -51.26 12.07
C ARG A 404 9.17 -51.07 12.37
N GLY A 405 8.41 -50.75 11.33
CA GLY A 405 6.94 -50.66 11.40
C GLY A 405 6.42 -49.38 12.05
N VAL A 406 7.31 -48.46 12.41
CA VAL A 406 6.93 -47.13 12.92
C VAL A 406 6.61 -46.20 11.75
N ALA A 407 5.67 -45.29 11.94
CA ALA A 407 5.29 -44.36 10.88
C ALA A 407 6.34 -43.25 10.73
N THR A 408 6.87 -42.74 11.84
CA THR A 408 7.82 -41.62 11.81
C THR A 408 8.88 -41.70 12.90
N VAL A 409 10.14 -41.43 12.51
CA VAL A 409 11.26 -41.14 13.42
C VAL A 409 11.78 -39.73 13.14
N ARG A 410 11.79 -38.87 14.16
CA ARG A 410 12.10 -37.44 13.97
C ARG A 410 12.75 -36.80 15.18
N GLY A 411 13.48 -35.71 14.91
CA GLY A 411 14.23 -34.96 15.93
C GLY A 411 15.39 -35.79 16.48
N VAL A 412 16.48 -35.13 16.84
CA VAL A 412 17.52 -35.74 17.66
C VAL A 412 18.20 -34.62 18.44
N GLN A 413 18.36 -34.82 19.74
CA GLN A 413 19.01 -33.85 20.62
C GLN A 413 19.93 -34.56 21.60
N VAL A 414 21.03 -33.91 21.97
CA VAL A 414 21.98 -34.40 22.97
C VAL A 414 21.95 -33.46 24.16
N ARG A 415 21.64 -34.02 25.34
CA ARG A 415 21.55 -33.27 26.59
C ARG A 415 22.05 -34.14 27.74
N HIS A 416 22.94 -33.58 28.57
CA HIS A 416 23.47 -34.22 29.78
C HIS A 416 23.99 -35.66 29.59
N GLY A 417 24.62 -35.93 28.43
CA GLY A 417 25.15 -37.27 28.12
C GLY A 417 24.08 -38.28 27.68
N ASP A 418 22.89 -37.82 27.32
CA ASP A 418 21.82 -38.63 26.77
C ASP A 418 21.42 -38.13 25.37
N VAL A 419 21.03 -39.07 24.52
CA VAL A 419 20.48 -38.85 23.18
C VAL A 419 18.97 -39.04 23.24
N PHE A 420 18.23 -38.03 22.79
CA PHE A 420 16.77 -38.05 22.70
C PHE A 420 16.33 -38.01 21.23
N TYR A 421 15.31 -38.79 20.88
CA TYR A 421 14.65 -38.75 19.56
C TYR A 421 13.20 -39.22 19.68
N ALA A 422 12.33 -38.79 18.77
CA ALA A 422 10.92 -39.18 18.79
C ALA A 422 10.64 -40.33 17.82
N VAL A 423 9.82 -41.28 18.26
CA VAL A 423 9.34 -42.43 17.50
C VAL A 423 7.84 -42.54 17.71
N ASP A 424 7.06 -42.24 16.66
CA ASP A 424 5.59 -42.14 16.71
C ASP A 424 5.11 -41.34 17.94
N GLU A 425 4.43 -41.96 18.90
CA GLU A 425 3.82 -41.32 20.07
C GLU A 425 4.76 -41.20 21.28
N GLU A 426 6.02 -41.61 21.13
CA GLU A 426 6.96 -41.74 22.23
C GLU A 426 8.24 -40.92 21.99
N VAL A 427 8.88 -40.49 23.07
CA VAL A 427 10.27 -40.02 23.03
C VAL A 427 11.18 -41.12 23.58
N ARG A 428 12.26 -41.43 22.87
CA ARG A 428 13.30 -42.37 23.27
C ARG A 428 14.45 -41.60 23.89
N ARG A 429 15.06 -42.18 24.92
CA ARG A 429 16.32 -41.72 25.52
C ARG A 429 17.32 -42.87 25.54
N ILE A 430 18.51 -42.64 25.03
CA ILE A 430 19.64 -43.59 25.07
C ILE A 430 20.85 -42.87 25.67
N ARG A 431 21.70 -43.61 26.39
CA ARG A 431 22.96 -43.08 26.90
C ARG A 431 23.92 -42.78 25.75
N ALA A 432 24.55 -41.60 25.76
CA ALA A 432 25.39 -41.15 24.67
C ALA A 432 26.71 -41.95 24.56
N ASP A 433 27.17 -42.55 25.67
CA ASP A 433 28.31 -43.46 25.76
C ASP A 433 27.96 -44.92 25.44
N ASP A 434 26.67 -45.25 25.38
CA ASP A 434 26.17 -46.60 25.06
C ASP A 434 24.97 -46.53 24.10
N LEU A 435 25.27 -46.17 22.84
CA LEU A 435 24.26 -46.03 21.79
C LEU A 435 23.56 -47.36 21.40
N GLU A 436 24.09 -48.50 21.84
CA GLU A 436 23.49 -49.83 21.63
C GLU A 436 22.71 -50.33 22.85
N GLY A 437 22.93 -49.75 24.03
CA GLY A 437 22.25 -50.10 25.28
C GLY A 437 20.77 -49.77 25.25
N GLU A 438 20.00 -50.31 26.21
CA GLU A 438 18.54 -50.18 26.24
C GLU A 438 18.04 -48.72 26.27
N SER A 439 16.96 -48.45 25.52
CA SER A 439 16.36 -47.12 25.47
C SER A 439 15.30 -46.96 26.55
N THR A 440 15.31 -45.85 27.28
CA THR A 440 14.17 -45.45 28.11
C THR A 440 13.06 -44.87 27.21
N ARG A 441 11.83 -45.31 27.44
CA ARG A 441 10.65 -44.96 26.63
C ARG A 441 9.77 -43.97 27.39
N TYR A 442 9.65 -42.75 26.88
CA TYR A 442 8.74 -41.74 27.40
C TYR A 442 7.38 -41.89 26.71
N THR A 443 6.41 -42.46 27.43
CA THR A 443 5.11 -42.89 26.89
C THR A 443 3.96 -42.05 27.42
N GLY A 444 2.77 -42.17 26.83
CA GLY A 444 1.54 -41.53 27.32
C GLY A 444 1.03 -40.36 26.47
N SER A 445 1.67 -40.05 25.34
CA SER A 445 1.04 -39.20 24.32
C SER A 445 -0.09 -39.97 23.63
N GLY A 446 -1.24 -39.33 23.43
CA GLY A 446 -2.37 -39.93 22.69
C GLY A 446 -2.31 -39.72 21.17
N ALA A 447 -1.18 -39.22 20.66
CA ALA A 447 -0.94 -38.97 19.25
C ALA A 447 0.57 -38.89 18.93
N PRO A 448 0.96 -39.02 17.65
CA PRO A 448 2.35 -38.91 17.24
C PRO A 448 2.99 -37.59 17.65
N ILE A 449 4.20 -37.68 18.19
CA ILE A 449 5.07 -36.55 18.52
C ILE A 449 5.53 -35.88 17.23
N THR A 450 5.28 -34.59 17.14
CA THR A 450 5.59 -33.76 15.97
C THR A 450 6.87 -32.95 16.17
N SER A 451 7.14 -32.50 17.39
CA SER A 451 8.36 -31.79 17.81
C SER A 451 8.64 -32.05 19.28
N PHE A 452 9.91 -31.98 19.71
CA PHE A 452 10.26 -32.02 21.13
C PHE A 452 11.53 -31.20 21.42
N THR A 453 11.73 -30.89 22.69
CA THR A 453 12.98 -30.33 23.21
C THR A 453 13.32 -31.01 24.54
N ALA A 454 14.56 -31.47 24.66
CA ALA A 454 15.11 -32.03 25.88
C ALA A 454 15.83 -30.93 26.68
N VAL A 455 15.61 -30.94 27.99
CA VAL A 455 16.16 -29.98 28.95
C VAL A 455 16.61 -30.72 30.22
N GLU A 456 17.15 -30.00 31.19
CA GLU A 456 17.70 -30.62 32.41
C GLU A 456 16.64 -31.33 33.24
N ASP A 457 15.44 -30.75 33.38
CA ASP A 457 14.37 -31.27 34.23
C ASP A 457 13.45 -32.28 33.53
N GLY A 458 13.59 -32.47 32.21
CA GLY A 458 12.77 -33.42 31.47
C GLY A 458 12.76 -33.25 29.96
N VAL A 459 11.67 -33.72 29.36
CA VAL A 459 11.39 -33.58 27.93
C VAL A 459 10.05 -32.89 27.75
N TYR A 460 10.02 -31.85 26.94
CA TYR A 460 8.78 -31.24 26.45
C TYR A 460 8.53 -31.70 25.02
N ALA A 461 7.36 -32.27 24.75
CA ALA A 461 7.00 -32.72 23.40
C ALA A 461 5.61 -32.25 23.00
N GLY A 462 5.49 -31.93 21.72
CA GLY A 462 4.28 -31.48 21.06
C GLY A 462 3.79 -32.60 20.17
N ASN A 463 2.48 -32.83 20.13
CA ASN A 463 1.90 -33.90 19.33
C ASN A 463 0.91 -33.40 18.27
N ALA A 464 0.46 -34.32 17.43
CA ALA A 464 -0.48 -34.04 16.34
C ALA A 464 -1.88 -33.59 16.82
N ASN A 465 -2.23 -33.82 18.09
CA ASN A 465 -3.49 -33.36 18.69
C ASN A 465 -3.42 -31.93 19.24
N GLY A 466 -2.26 -31.28 19.18
CA GLY A 466 -2.08 -29.94 19.72
C GLY A 466 -1.82 -29.90 21.22
N GLU A 467 -1.34 -31.00 21.80
CA GLU A 467 -0.94 -31.07 23.19
C GLU A 467 0.56 -30.81 23.30
N VAL A 468 0.93 -30.07 24.34
CA VAL A 468 2.32 -29.97 24.81
C VAL A 468 2.40 -30.72 26.13
N LEU A 469 3.16 -31.81 26.12
CA LEU A 469 3.37 -32.71 27.25
C LEU A 469 4.76 -32.51 27.84
N HIS A 470 4.89 -32.66 29.15
CA HIS A 470 6.17 -32.64 29.85
C HIS A 470 6.36 -33.95 30.61
N TRP A 471 7.50 -34.61 30.39
CA TRP A 471 7.92 -35.75 31.19
C TRP A 471 9.12 -35.37 32.05
N PRO A 472 8.94 -35.30 33.39
CA PRO A 472 10.06 -35.12 34.29
C PRO A 472 11.09 -36.25 34.15
N VAL A 473 12.36 -35.93 34.42
CA VAL A 473 13.40 -36.96 34.51
C VAL A 473 13.02 -38.00 35.55
N GLY A 474 13.11 -39.28 35.18
CA GLY A 474 12.81 -40.41 36.07
C GLY A 474 11.35 -40.87 36.09
N THR A 475 10.42 -40.12 35.48
CA THR A 475 9.01 -40.52 35.37
C THR A 475 8.55 -40.60 33.91
N PRO A 476 9.11 -41.54 33.12
CA PRO A 476 8.91 -41.58 31.68
C PRO A 476 7.48 -42.02 31.28
N ASP A 477 6.71 -42.59 32.18
CA ASP A 477 5.35 -43.07 31.98
C ASP A 477 4.25 -42.08 32.42
N ARG A 478 4.63 -40.91 32.94
CA ARG A 478 3.70 -39.95 33.58
C ARG A 478 3.86 -38.52 33.05
N PRO A 479 3.44 -38.24 31.79
CA PRO A 479 3.45 -36.87 31.29
C PRO A 479 2.46 -35.98 32.05
N SER A 480 2.80 -34.70 32.17
CA SER A 480 1.86 -33.64 32.52
C SER A 480 1.51 -32.80 31.29
N LEU A 481 0.23 -32.43 31.16
CA LEU A 481 -0.24 -31.53 30.11
C LEU A 481 0.12 -30.08 30.47
N ILE A 482 0.96 -29.45 29.66
CA ILE A 482 1.40 -28.05 29.85
C ILE A 482 0.51 -27.09 29.07
N VAL A 483 0.18 -27.45 27.82
CA VAL A 483 -0.67 -26.65 26.93
C VAL A 483 -1.60 -27.56 26.15
N GLN A 484 -2.86 -27.14 26.02
CA GLN A 484 -3.80 -27.66 25.04
C GLN A 484 -4.11 -26.56 24.01
N SER A 485 -3.67 -26.73 22.77
CA SER A 485 -4.05 -25.86 21.65
C SER A 485 -5.47 -26.22 21.12
N CYS A 486 -5.98 -25.42 20.18
CA CYS A 486 -7.24 -25.61 19.47
C CYS A 486 -7.26 -26.83 18.52
N ARG A 487 -6.74 -27.99 18.96
CA ARG A 487 -6.70 -29.27 18.24
C ARG A 487 -5.94 -29.24 16.90
N ARG A 488 -4.92 -28.37 16.80
CA ARG A 488 -3.98 -28.35 15.67
C ARG A 488 -2.63 -28.88 16.15
N ALA A 489 -1.93 -29.62 15.30
CA ALA A 489 -0.62 -30.18 15.63
C ALA A 489 0.33 -29.11 16.16
N ILE A 490 1.13 -29.46 17.17
CA ILE A 490 2.24 -28.60 17.61
C ILE A 490 3.41 -28.79 16.65
N GLU A 491 3.64 -27.84 15.76
CA GLU A 491 4.57 -27.98 14.64
C GLU A 491 6.03 -27.78 15.05
N SER A 492 6.26 -27.04 16.13
CA SER A 492 7.59 -26.71 16.64
C SER A 492 7.51 -26.43 18.13
N ILE A 493 8.52 -26.88 18.88
CA ILE A 493 8.73 -26.52 20.28
C ILE A 493 10.20 -26.20 20.47
N VAL A 494 10.48 -25.08 21.11
CA VAL A 494 11.82 -24.72 21.54
C VAL A 494 11.79 -24.18 22.96
N PHE A 495 12.74 -24.64 23.76
CA PHE A 495 12.94 -24.15 25.11
C PHE A 495 13.90 -22.97 25.12
N GLN A 496 13.58 -21.95 25.90
CA GLN A 496 14.42 -20.78 26.07
C GLN A 496 14.61 -20.49 27.55
N GLU A 497 15.87 -20.45 27.96
CA GLU A 497 16.26 -20.26 29.34
C GLU A 497 17.07 -18.99 29.52
N PHE A 498 16.55 -18.11 30.38
CA PHE A 498 17.26 -16.98 30.94
C PHE A 498 17.45 -17.26 32.44
N PRO A 499 18.44 -16.63 33.10
CA PRO A 499 18.57 -16.72 34.55
C PRO A 499 17.26 -16.36 35.25
N GLY A 500 16.70 -17.33 35.99
CA GLY A 500 15.45 -17.16 36.72
C GLY A 500 14.18 -17.10 35.86
N LEU A 501 14.25 -17.33 34.55
CA LEU A 501 13.11 -17.29 33.63
C LEU A 501 13.21 -18.38 32.56
N ARG A 502 12.30 -19.35 32.64
CA ARG A 502 12.18 -20.45 31.66
C ARG A 502 10.93 -20.27 30.83
N ARG A 503 11.07 -20.35 29.51
CA ARG A 503 9.95 -20.19 28.57
C ARG A 503 9.93 -21.33 27.57
N LEU A 504 8.73 -21.78 27.25
CA LEU A 504 8.48 -22.72 26.17
C LEU A 504 7.82 -21.99 25.01
N LEU A 505 8.50 -21.95 23.88
CA LEU A 505 7.98 -21.37 22.65
C LEU A 505 7.47 -22.48 21.75
N TYR A 506 6.27 -22.29 21.19
CA TYR A 506 5.64 -23.28 20.35
C TYR A 506 4.76 -22.67 19.26
N THR A 507 4.56 -23.43 18.20
CA THR A 507 3.67 -23.12 17.07
C THR A 507 2.61 -24.21 16.95
N ASP A 508 1.38 -23.81 16.66
CA ASP A 508 0.21 -24.69 16.53
C ASP A 508 -0.55 -24.39 15.22
N ALA A 509 0.20 -24.00 14.18
CA ALA A 509 -0.34 -23.49 12.91
C ALA A 509 -1.37 -22.36 13.11
N SER A 510 -1.17 -21.51 14.10
CA SER A 510 -1.90 -20.25 14.25
C SER A 510 -1.09 -19.05 13.75
N ALA A 511 -1.73 -17.88 13.66
CA ALA A 511 -1.12 -16.65 13.18
C ALA A 511 -0.11 -16.04 14.19
N GLY A 512 0.99 -16.73 14.47
CA GLY A 512 2.01 -16.30 15.42
C GLY A 512 2.72 -17.44 16.15
N VAL A 513 3.63 -17.07 17.06
CA VAL A 513 4.31 -17.99 17.99
C VAL A 513 3.77 -17.76 19.39
N SER A 514 3.44 -18.83 20.12
CA SER A 514 3.07 -18.74 21.52
C SER A 514 4.28 -18.98 22.40
N ALA A 515 4.42 -18.21 23.48
CA ALA A 515 5.49 -18.35 24.46
C ALA A 515 4.89 -18.47 25.86
N LYS A 516 4.99 -19.66 26.44
CA LYS A 516 4.52 -19.97 27.79
C LYS A 516 5.65 -19.75 28.78
N VAL A 517 5.44 -18.89 29.77
CA VAL A 517 6.36 -18.83 30.93
C VAL A 517 6.09 -20.07 31.78
N LEU A 518 7.13 -20.88 31.97
CA LEU A 518 7.01 -22.07 32.80
C LEU A 518 6.82 -21.66 34.26
N ASP A 519 6.03 -22.45 34.98
CA ASP A 519 5.63 -22.21 36.37
C ASP A 519 4.75 -20.96 36.61
N ASP A 520 4.45 -20.15 35.59
CA ASP A 520 3.50 -19.04 35.62
C ASP A 520 2.25 -19.38 34.79
N ARG A 521 1.16 -18.62 34.96
CA ARG A 521 -0.03 -18.66 34.08
C ARG A 521 0.14 -17.81 32.82
N LEU A 522 1.12 -16.91 32.79
CA LEU A 522 1.34 -16.03 31.64
C LEU A 522 1.69 -16.81 30.36
N THR A 523 1.02 -16.42 29.28
CA THR A 523 1.36 -16.80 27.91
C THR A 523 1.40 -15.54 27.07
N CYS A 524 2.47 -15.37 26.31
CA CYS A 524 2.67 -14.27 25.36
C CYS A 524 2.51 -14.80 23.93
N ARG A 525 2.05 -13.96 23.01
CA ARG A 525 1.90 -14.31 21.60
C ARG A 525 2.66 -13.33 20.71
N TYR A 526 3.59 -13.85 19.91
CA TYR A 526 4.33 -13.07 18.91
C TYR A 526 3.52 -13.01 17.63
N GLU A 527 3.08 -11.81 17.25
CA GLU A 527 2.19 -11.59 16.11
C GLU A 527 2.95 -11.66 14.78
N ALA A 528 2.40 -12.42 13.83
CA ALA A 528 2.96 -12.62 12.50
C ALA A 528 2.20 -11.84 11.40
N GLY A 529 1.48 -10.77 11.76
CA GLY A 529 0.70 -9.97 10.81
C GLY A 529 -0.37 -10.79 10.06
N GLY A 530 -1.01 -11.72 10.76
CA GLY A 530 -2.03 -12.62 10.20
C GLY A 530 -1.48 -13.88 9.50
N GLN A 531 -0.17 -14.04 9.36
CA GLN A 531 0.43 -15.21 8.72
C GLN A 531 0.59 -16.37 9.71
N THR A 532 0.23 -17.58 9.29
CA THR A 532 0.47 -18.80 10.07
C THR A 532 1.98 -19.09 10.18
N VAL A 533 2.46 -19.40 11.38
CA VAL A 533 3.86 -19.79 11.63
C VAL A 533 3.94 -21.31 11.87
N LEU A 534 4.84 -21.98 11.16
CA LEU A 534 5.02 -23.43 11.23
C LEU A 534 6.18 -23.81 12.14
N ARG A 535 7.38 -23.27 11.92
CA ARG A 535 8.55 -23.52 12.76
C ARG A 535 9.01 -22.28 13.50
N VAL A 536 9.60 -22.48 14.67
CA VAL A 536 10.25 -21.44 15.45
C VAL A 536 11.62 -21.91 15.94
N GLU A 537 12.58 -21.00 15.91
CA GLU A 537 13.90 -21.10 16.52
C GLU A 537 14.13 -19.91 17.42
N VAL A 538 14.91 -20.10 18.49
CA VAL A 538 15.06 -19.08 19.55
C VAL A 538 16.52 -18.94 19.97
N ALA A 539 16.95 -17.70 20.11
CA ALA A 539 18.20 -17.28 20.71
C ALA A 539 17.89 -16.27 21.83
N TYR A 540 18.91 -15.76 22.51
CA TYR A 540 18.72 -14.81 23.62
C TYR A 540 18.09 -13.48 23.18
N ASP A 541 18.44 -13.01 22.00
CA ASP A 541 18.10 -11.69 21.46
C ASP A 541 17.15 -11.75 20.25
N LEU A 542 16.86 -12.95 19.74
CA LEU A 542 16.09 -13.13 18.52
C LEU A 542 15.20 -14.36 18.59
N ILE A 543 13.97 -14.24 18.10
CA ILE A 543 13.10 -15.35 17.78
C ILE A 543 12.90 -15.33 16.27
N ALA A 544 13.08 -16.45 15.60
CA ALA A 544 12.88 -16.57 14.16
C ALA A 544 11.85 -17.65 13.87
N GLY A 545 10.94 -17.40 12.94
CA GLY A 545 9.92 -18.35 12.56
C GLY A 545 9.69 -18.38 11.05
N THR A 546 9.16 -19.49 10.57
CA THR A 546 8.86 -19.70 9.15
C THR A 546 7.35 -19.76 8.94
N THR A 547 6.87 -19.18 7.83
CA THR A 547 5.46 -19.25 7.49
C THR A 547 5.01 -20.67 7.12
N GLU A 548 3.72 -20.92 7.17
CA GLU A 548 3.11 -22.19 6.69
C GLU A 548 3.47 -22.49 5.22
N MET A 549 3.46 -21.47 4.36
CA MET A 549 3.88 -21.57 2.96
C MET A 549 5.40 -21.73 2.80
N ARG A 550 6.16 -21.60 3.90
CA ARG A 550 7.62 -21.71 3.94
C ARG A 550 8.32 -20.78 2.95
N ASP A 551 7.72 -19.64 2.64
CA ASP A 551 8.24 -18.67 1.68
C ASP A 551 8.86 -17.45 2.38
N ARG A 552 8.60 -17.28 3.68
CA ARG A 552 9.02 -16.14 4.48
C ARG A 552 9.62 -16.57 5.80
N LEU A 553 10.64 -15.82 6.20
CA LEU A 553 11.26 -15.84 7.51
C LEU A 553 10.82 -14.59 8.26
N ILE A 554 10.27 -14.76 9.45
CA ILE A 554 9.77 -13.68 10.32
C ILE A 554 10.63 -13.68 11.57
N CYS A 555 11.15 -12.53 11.96
CA CYS A 555 11.94 -12.39 13.18
C CYS A 555 11.27 -11.44 14.16
N TRP A 556 11.40 -11.73 15.46
CA TRP A 556 10.93 -10.91 16.56
C TRP A 556 12.04 -10.68 17.58
N LEU A 557 11.99 -9.53 18.25
CA LEU A 557 12.74 -9.34 19.47
C LEU A 557 11.97 -9.99 20.64
N PRO A 558 12.62 -10.72 21.54
CA PRO A 558 11.96 -11.39 22.66
C PRO A 558 11.05 -10.49 23.51
N GLY A 559 11.38 -9.20 23.66
CA GLY A 559 10.57 -8.22 24.39
C GLY A 559 9.49 -7.50 23.58
N GLU A 560 9.38 -7.74 22.27
CA GLU A 560 8.46 -7.05 21.36
C GLU A 560 7.50 -8.03 20.64
N PRO A 561 6.53 -8.63 21.36
CA PRO A 561 5.65 -9.63 20.77
C PRO A 561 4.61 -9.07 19.79
N GLY A 562 4.24 -7.80 19.91
CA GLY A 562 3.12 -7.23 19.16
C GLY A 562 3.35 -7.01 17.66
N LYS A 563 4.58 -7.20 17.16
CA LYS A 563 4.87 -7.09 15.71
C LYS A 563 6.18 -7.77 15.35
N PRO A 564 6.35 -8.22 14.09
CA PRO A 564 7.65 -8.63 13.58
C PRO A 564 8.67 -7.49 13.68
N HIS A 565 9.89 -7.83 14.10
CA HIS A 565 11.06 -6.96 13.99
C HIS A 565 11.49 -6.82 12.53
N SER A 566 11.49 -7.93 11.79
CA SER A 566 11.90 -7.99 10.39
C SER A 566 11.29 -9.20 9.69
N VAL A 567 11.19 -9.13 8.35
CA VAL A 567 10.63 -10.20 7.50
C VAL A 567 11.47 -10.33 6.23
N ALA A 568 11.92 -11.54 5.91
CA ALA A 568 12.65 -11.87 4.68
C ALA A 568 11.80 -12.76 3.75
N ALA A 569 11.71 -12.43 2.47
CA ALA A 569 10.96 -13.21 1.47
C ALA A 569 11.84 -14.27 0.79
N VAL A 570 12.33 -15.25 1.56
CA VAL A 570 13.32 -16.25 1.12
C VAL A 570 12.87 -17.06 -0.11
N GLY A 571 11.58 -17.41 -0.19
CA GLY A 571 11.03 -18.17 -1.31
C GLY A 571 11.14 -17.44 -2.66
N ARG A 572 11.13 -16.10 -2.64
CA ARG A 572 11.35 -15.29 -3.85
C ARG A 572 12.82 -15.27 -4.29
N VAL A 573 13.74 -15.40 -3.33
CA VAL A 573 15.20 -15.35 -3.58
C VAL A 573 15.72 -16.70 -4.08
N THR A 574 15.16 -17.80 -3.57
CA THR A 574 15.66 -19.15 -3.86
C THR A 574 14.79 -19.93 -4.84
N HIS A 575 13.54 -19.50 -5.09
CA HIS A 575 12.52 -20.28 -5.82
C HIS A 575 12.20 -21.64 -5.17
N HIS A 576 12.61 -21.83 -3.91
CA HIS A 576 12.40 -23.02 -3.12
C HIS A 576 11.77 -22.64 -1.77
N SER A 577 11.10 -23.60 -1.13
CA SER A 577 10.55 -23.41 0.21
C SER A 577 11.63 -23.60 1.26
N ILE A 578 11.56 -22.79 2.33
CA ILE A 578 12.35 -22.93 3.54
C ILE A 578 12.06 -24.29 4.17
N GLN A 579 13.10 -25.08 4.39
CA GLN A 579 12.98 -26.41 4.98
C GLN A 579 13.29 -26.38 6.47
N ASP A 580 14.27 -25.57 6.86
CA ASP A 580 14.63 -25.39 8.26
C ASP A 580 15.36 -24.06 8.49
N VAL A 581 15.43 -23.66 9.75
CA VAL A 581 16.13 -22.46 10.21
C VAL A 581 17.01 -22.83 11.40
N CYS A 582 18.13 -22.14 11.57
CA CYS A 582 18.95 -22.23 12.77
C CYS A 582 19.51 -20.83 13.11
N LEU A 583 19.65 -20.54 14.40
CA LEU A 583 20.25 -19.31 14.90
C LEU A 583 21.68 -19.56 15.36
N ILE A 584 22.62 -18.79 14.81
CA ILE A 584 24.04 -18.87 15.18
C ILE A 584 24.38 -17.68 16.07
N PRO A 585 24.77 -17.91 17.34
CA PRO A 585 25.24 -16.83 18.20
C PRO A 585 26.59 -16.28 17.71
N GLY A 586 26.81 -15.00 17.98
CA GLY A 586 28.12 -14.35 17.90
C GLY A 586 29.07 -14.88 18.96
N VAL A 587 30.37 -14.69 18.71
CA VAL A 587 31.45 -15.03 19.65
C VAL A 587 31.59 -13.94 20.70
#